data_AF-A0A9D4I147-F1
#
_entry.id   AF-A0A9D4I147-F1
#
_cell.length_a   1.000
_cell.length_b   1.000
_cell.length_c   1.000
_cell.angle_alpha   90.00
_cell.angle_beta   90.00
_cell.angle_gamma   90.00
#
_symmetry.space_group_name_H-M   'P 1'
#
loop_
_entity.id
_entity.type
_entity.pdbx_description
1 polymer ?
#
loop_
_entity_poly.entity_id
_entity_poly.type
_entity_poly.pdbx_seq_one_letter_code
_entity_poly.pdbx_strand_id
1 'polypeptide(L)' 'MYCKECLSDWGIADQRGENRYLLKLQSFKMMNLRTEKKNSYKKWLDVSYEIPEIGADERQKET' A
#
# COMPACT_ATOMS: atom_id res chain seq x y z
N MET A 1 -10.90 4.63 -4.86
CA MET A 1 -10.67 5.10 -3.47
C MET A 1 -9.84 6.36 -3.60
N TYR A 2 -10.27 7.44 -2.98
CA TYR A 2 -9.66 8.76 -3.16
C TYR A 2 -9.17 9.32 -1.83
N CYS A 3 -8.12 10.14 -1.87
CA CYS A 3 -7.71 10.95 -0.75
C CYS A 3 -8.86 11.86 -0.31
N LYS A 4 -9.12 11.92 1.00
CA LYS A 4 -10.20 12.73 1.58
C LYS A 4 -9.97 14.24 1.41
N GLU A 5 -8.71 14.66 1.35
CA GLU A 5 -8.34 16.09 1.38
C GLU A 5 -7.97 16.64 0.00
N CYS A 6 -7.42 15.82 -0.89
CA CYS A 6 -6.91 16.28 -2.19
C CYS A 6 -7.49 15.57 -3.42
N LEU A 7 -8.48 14.68 -3.23
CA LEU A 7 -9.16 13.94 -4.29
C LEU A 7 -8.23 13.09 -5.19
N SER A 8 -6.99 12.85 -4.78
CA SER A 8 -6.06 11.98 -5.52
C SER A 8 -6.57 10.52 -5.49
N ASP A 9 -6.58 9.85 -6.63
CA ASP A 9 -6.96 8.43 -6.72
C ASP A 9 -5.86 7.54 -6.16
N TRP A 10 -6.19 6.77 -5.13
CA TRP A 10 -5.29 5.84 -4.45
C TRP A 10 -5.47 4.38 -4.89
N GLY A 11 -6.57 4.03 -5.56
CA GLY A 11 -6.84 2.64 -5.92
C GLY A 11 -8.32 2.26 -5.90
N ILE A 12 -8.63 0.98 -5.64
CA ILE A 12 -10.00 0.44 -5.67
C ILE A 12 -10.29 -0.39 -4.42
N ALA A 13 -11.56 -0.45 -4.02
CA ALA A 13 -12.02 -1.44 -3.05
C ALA A 13 -12.33 -2.73 -3.81
N ASP A 14 -11.81 -3.87 -3.33
CA ASP A 14 -12.15 -5.17 -3.87
C ASP A 14 -13.60 -5.51 -3.50
N GLN A 15 -14.39 -5.88 -4.49
CA GLN A 15 -15.80 -6.22 -4.32
C GLN A 15 -16.00 -7.69 -3.94
N ARG A 16 -14.93 -8.51 -3.91
CA ARG A 16 -14.99 -9.97 -3.72
C ARG A 16 -14.55 -10.46 -2.34
N GLY A 17 -14.06 -9.57 -1.46
CA GLY A 17 -13.63 -9.93 -0.11
C GLY A 17 -13.92 -8.80 0.87
N GLU A 18 -14.33 -9.17 2.09
CA GLU A 18 -14.58 -8.22 3.17
C GLU A 18 -13.37 -7.29 3.36
N ASN A 19 -13.59 -5.99 3.17
CA ASN A 19 -12.64 -4.91 3.50
C ASN A 19 -11.26 -4.96 2.84
N ARG A 20 -11.10 -5.58 1.66
CA ARG A 20 -9.82 -5.55 0.94
C ARG A 20 -9.72 -4.34 0.02
N TYR A 21 -8.59 -3.64 0.11
CA TYR A 21 -8.30 -2.47 -0.72
C TYR A 21 -7.07 -2.73 -1.57
N LEU A 22 -7.19 -2.47 -2.88
CA LEU A 22 -6.09 -2.57 -3.83
C LEU A 22 -5.55 -1.18 -4.11
N LEU A 23 -4.33 -0.92 -3.65
CA LEU A 23 -3.69 0.39 -3.77
C LEU A 23 -2.82 0.48 -5.03
N LYS A 24 -2.78 1.66 -5.64
CA LYS A 24 -1.88 2.01 -6.73
C LYS A 24 -0.62 2.63 -6.14
N LEU A 25 0.51 1.93 -6.23
CA LEU A 25 1.78 2.41 -5.67
C LEU A 25 2.19 3.81 -6.18
N GLN A 26 1.86 4.12 -7.43
CA GLN A 26 2.14 5.41 -8.07
C GLN A 26 1.48 6.61 -7.37
N SER A 27 0.41 6.36 -6.61
CA SER A 27 -0.31 7.39 -5.86
C SER A 27 0.42 7.81 -4.58
N PHE A 28 1.52 7.13 -4.23
CA PHE A 28 2.25 7.33 -2.97
C PHE A 28 3.72 7.69 -3.18
N LYS A 29 4.28 8.39 -2.20
CA LYS A 29 5.74 8.53 -2.02
C LYS A 29 6.14 7.74 -0.80
N MET A 30 7.08 6.81 -0.98
CA MET A 30 7.62 6.01 0.11
C MET A 30 8.79 6.75 0.74
N MET A 31 8.81 6.82 2.08
CA MET A 31 9.91 7.44 2.82
C MET A 31 10.63 6.36 3.62
N ASN A 32 11.94 6.28 3.45
CA ASN A 32 12.77 5.50 4.35
C ASN A 32 12.82 6.20 5.71
N LEU A 33 12.34 5.58 6.78
CA LEU A 33 12.27 6.21 8.10
C LEU A 33 13.64 6.45 8.75
N ARG A 34 14.69 5.71 8.33
CA ARG A 34 16.06 5.89 8.84
C ARG A 34 16.81 7.00 8.14
N THR A 35 16.63 7.13 6.82
CA THR A 35 17.40 8.08 5.99
C THR A 35 16.60 9.28 5.52
N GLU A 36 15.29 9.30 5.78
CA GLU A 36 14.30 10.29 5.32
C GLU A 36 14.21 10.43 3.79
N LYS A 37 14.94 9.60 3.04
CA LYS A 37 14.92 9.62 1.58
C LYS A 37 13.56 9.19 1.07
N LYS A 38 12.97 10.05 0.22
CA LYS A 38 11.68 9.82 -0.43
C LYS A 38 11.89 9.27 -1.83
N ASN A 39 11.20 8.18 -2.16
CA ASN A 39 11.22 7.58 -3.49
C ASN A 39 9.78 7.41 -4.01
N SER A 40 9.62 7.56 -5.32
CA SER A 40 8.40 7.20 -6.04
C SER A 40 8.68 5.99 -6.92
N TYR A 41 7.81 5.00 -6.86
CA TYR A 41 7.92 3.77 -7.64
C TYR A 41 6.82 3.74 -8.71
N LYS A 42 7.17 3.29 -9.91
CA LYS A 42 6.20 3.17 -11.01
C LYS A 42 5.48 1.83 -10.98
N LYS A 43 6.15 0.76 -10.58
CA LYS A 43 5.60 -0.59 -10.49
C LYS A 43 5.93 -1.21 -9.14
N TRP A 44 5.08 -2.11 -8.66
CA TRP A 44 5.32 -2.89 -7.45
C TRP A 44 6.61 -3.72 -7.53
N LEU A 45 6.98 -4.19 -8.73
CA LEU A 45 8.23 -4.92 -8.97
C LEU A 45 9.50 -4.05 -8.83
N ASP A 46 9.39 -2.73 -8.89
CA ASP A 46 10.54 -1.82 -8.77
C ASP A 46 10.94 -1.57 -7.30
N VAL A 47 10.14 -2.10 -6.36
CA VAL A 47 10.31 -1.89 -4.94
C VAL A 47 11.49 -2.72 -4.44
N SER A 48 12.41 -2.06 -3.74
CA SER A 48 13.66 -2.68 -3.27
C SER A 48 13.52 -3.46 -1.95
N TYR A 49 12.30 -3.61 -1.44
CA TYR A 49 12.00 -4.33 -0.21
C TYR A 49 11.00 -5.44 -0.50
N GLU A 50 11.07 -6.51 0.30
CA GLU A 50 10.19 -7.65 0.18
C GLU A 50 8.76 -7.27 0.61
N ILE A 51 7.79 -7.68 -0.20
CA ILE A 51 6.37 -7.49 0.11
C ILE A 51 5.85 -8.86 0.57
N PRO A 52 5.43 -8.99 1.84
CA PRO A 52 4.96 -10.27 2.36
C PRO A 52 3.68 -10.72 1.64
N GLU A 53 3.49 -12.04 1.54
CA GLU A 53 2.26 -12.61 0.99
C GLU A 53 1.07 -12.39 1.94
N ILE A 54 -0.10 -12.15 1.34
CA ILE A 54 -1.36 -11.99 2.07
C ILE A 54 -1.67 -13.31 2.79
N GLY A 55 -1.75 -13.26 4.13
CA GLY A 55 -2.03 -14.41 4.98
C GLY A 55 -0.81 -15.05 5.67
N ALA A 56 0.41 -14.54 5.42
CA ALA A 56 1.61 -15.04 6.09
C ALA A 56 1.67 -14.67 7.60
N ASP A 57 0.93 -13.64 8.05
CA ASP A 57 1.07 -13.12 9.43
C ASP A 57 -0.19 -12.46 10.03
N GLU A 58 -1.40 -12.74 9.51
CA GLU A 58 -2.64 -12.13 10.03
C GLU A 58 -3.30 -12.91 11.19
N ARG A 59 -2.53 -13.69 11.96
CA ARG A 59 -3.08 -14.51 13.07
C ARG A 59 -2.75 -14.04 14.49
N GLN A 60 -2.30 -12.80 14.67
CA GLN A 60 -2.08 -12.23 16.00
C GLN A 60 -2.41 -10.74 16.03
N LYS A 61 -3.68 -10.40 16.30
CA LYS A 61 -4.12 -9.24 17.12
C LYS A 61 -5.64 -9.04 17.02
N GLU A 62 -6.41 -10.06 17.37
CA GLU A 62 -7.78 -9.87 17.89
C GLU A 62 -7.97 -10.87 19.04
N THR A 63 -7.52 -10.51 20.24
CA THR A 63 -7.92 -11.08 21.54
C THR A 63 -8.25 -9.93 22.46
#